data_AF-A0A9D7IA98-F1
#
_entry.id   AF-A0A9D7IA98-F1
#
_cell.length_a   1.000
_cell.length_b   1.000
_cell.length_c   1.000
_cell.angle_alpha   90.00
_cell.angle_beta   90.00
_cell.angle_gamma   90.00
#
_symmetry.space_group_name_H-M   'P 1'
#
loop_
_entity.id
_entity.type
_entity.pdbx_description
1 polymer ?
#
loop_
_entity_poly.entity_id
_entity_poly.type
_entity_poly.pdbx_seq_one_letter_code
_entity_poly.pdbx_strand_id
1 'polypeptide(L)' 'MKDPDFIQQQIQRGTEAKEKVNAELSVLTTKQLNWKPQDASWSIAQCLEHLIISDGLRINIIEKKIY' A
#
# COMPACT_ATOMS: atom_id res chain seq x y z
N MET A 1 13.95 23.57 1.65
CA MET A 1 12.71 23.11 2.32
C MET A 1 11.81 22.55 1.23
N LYS A 2 11.27 21.33 1.36
CA LYS A 2 10.34 20.82 0.33
C LYS A 2 9.07 21.70 0.36
N ASP A 3 8.61 22.07 -0.83
CA ASP A 3 7.43 22.91 -1.02
C ASP A 3 6.22 22.29 -0.27
N PRO A 4 5.54 23.04 0.62
CA PRO A 4 4.34 22.57 1.30
C PRO A 4 3.29 21.98 0.35
N ASP A 5 3.14 22.57 -0.84
CA ASP A 5 2.17 22.10 -1.83
C ASP A 5 2.57 20.73 -2.39
N PHE A 6 3.87 20.50 -2.60
CA PHE A 6 4.38 19.19 -3.00
C PHE A 6 4.09 18.11 -1.95
N ILE A 7 4.28 18.44 -0.66
CA ILE A 7 4.00 17.50 0.43
C ILE A 7 2.51 17.17 0.50
N GLN A 8 1.64 18.18 0.43
CA GLN A 8 0.19 17.97 0.43
C GLN A 8 -0.26 17.12 -0.76
N GLN A 9 0.31 17.35 -1.95
CA GLN A 9 0.02 16.54 -3.13
C GLN A 9 0.40 15.06 -2.92
N GLN A 10 1.55 14.77 -2.31
CA GLN A 10 1.93 13.37 -2.08
C GLN A 10 1.03 12.69 -1.03
N ILE A 11 0.64 13.42 0.02
CA ILE A 11 -0.32 12.92 1.02
C ILE A 11 -1.65 12.58 0.33
N GLN A 12 -2.17 13.52 -0.48
CA GLN A 12 -3.43 13.33 -1.20
C GLN A 12 -3.41 12.09 -2.10
N ARG A 13 -2.34 11.93 -2.89
CA ARG A 13 -2.15 10.74 -3.76
C ARG A 13 -2.11 9.44 -2.97
N GLY A 14 -1.47 9.44 -1.80
CA GLY A 14 -1.44 8.29 -0.90
C GLY A 14 -2.83 7.92 -0.37
N THR A 15 -3.61 8.93 0.04
CA THR A 15 -4.99 8.76 0.49
C THR A 15 -5.87 8.19 -0.60
N GLU A 16 -5.84 8.75 -1.82
CA GLU A 16 -6.62 8.27 -2.96
C GLU A 16 -6.28 6.82 -3.32
N ALA A 17 -5.00 6.47 -3.32
CA ALA A 17 -4.56 5.10 -3.59
C ALA A 17 -5.12 4.12 -2.54
N LYS A 18 -5.08 4.48 -1.25
CA LYS A 18 -5.64 3.68 -0.16
C LYS A 18 -7.15 3.51 -0.30
N GLU A 19 -7.87 4.59 -0.57
CA GLU A 19 -9.33 4.57 -0.75
C GLU A 19 -9.74 3.69 -1.92
N LYS A 20 -9.05 3.81 -3.05
CA LYS A 20 -9.29 2.99 -4.24
C LYS A 20 -9.10 1.49 -3.96
N VAL A 21 -7.98 1.13 -3.32
CA VAL A 21 -7.70 -0.27 -2.94
C VAL A 21 -8.81 -0.79 -2.01
N ASN A 22 -9.22 0.00 -1.03
CA ASN A 22 -10.29 -0.40 -0.12
C ASN A 22 -11.63 -0.58 -0.86
N ALA A 23 -12.01 0.35 -1.73
CA ALA A 23 -13.26 0.27 -2.49
C ALA A 23 -13.29 -0.96 -3.43
N GLU A 24 -12.19 -1.25 -4.11
CA GLU A 24 -12.12 -2.37 -5.07
C GLU A 24 -12.00 -3.74 -4.40
N LEU A 25 -11.32 -3.83 -3.25
CA LEU A 25 -10.98 -5.12 -2.65
C LEU A 25 -11.84 -5.50 -1.43
N SER A 26 -12.51 -4.54 -0.78
CA SER A 26 -13.39 -4.83 0.38
C SER A 26 -14.60 -5.69 0.03
N VAL A 27 -15.00 -5.73 -1.25
CA VAL A 27 -16.08 -6.58 -1.75
C VAL A 27 -15.67 -8.04 -1.93
N LEU A 28 -14.36 -8.34 -1.89
CA LEU A 28 -13.85 -9.69 -2.05
C LEU A 28 -13.92 -10.48 -0.75
N THR A 29 -14.38 -11.72 -0.85
CA THR A 29 -14.31 -12.65 0.28
C THR A 29 -12.86 -13.04 0.57
N THR A 30 -12.60 -13.52 1.79
CA THR A 30 -11.28 -14.05 2.18
C THR A 30 -10.79 -15.14 1.21
N LYS A 31 -11.68 -15.97 0.68
CA LYS A 31 -11.32 -17.01 -0.29
C LYS A 31 -10.83 -16.40 -1.61
N GLN A 32 -11.49 -15.34 -2.10
CA GLN A 32 -11.10 -14.65 -3.32
C GLN A 32 -9.79 -13.87 -3.13
N LEU A 33 -9.60 -13.20 -1.98
CA LEU A 33 -8.35 -12.51 -1.66
C LEU A 33 -7.15 -13.45 -1.61
N ASN A 34 -7.37 -14.69 -1.15
CA ASN A 34 -6.35 -15.73 -1.06
C ASN A 34 -6.28 -16.65 -2.29
N TRP A 35 -7.12 -16.42 -3.30
CA TRP A 35 -7.09 -17.23 -4.52
C TRP A 35 -5.80 -17.01 -5.29
N LYS A 36 -5.30 -18.10 -5.88
CA LYS A 36 -4.10 -18.10 -6.71
C LYS A 36 -4.41 -18.78 -8.05
N PRO A 37 -3.94 -18.23 -9.19
CA PRO A 37 -4.08 -18.89 -10.48
C PRO A 37 -3.23 -20.16 -10.60
N GLN A 38 -2.10 -20.21 -9.88
CA GLN A 38 -1.19 -21.36 -9.76
C GLN A 38 -0.36 -21.23 -8.48
N ASP A 39 0.21 -22.33 -7.98
CA ASP A 39 0.89 -22.38 -6.68
C ASP A 39 2.07 -21.39 -6.56
N ALA A 40 2.79 -21.16 -7.65
CA ALA A 40 3.92 -20.24 -7.70
C ALA A 40 3.52 -18.75 -7.75
N SER A 41 2.24 -18.44 -7.95
CA SER A 41 1.75 -17.06 -8.00
C SER A 41 1.44 -16.51 -6.61
N TRP A 42 1.48 -15.19 -6.50
CA TRP A 42 0.98 -14.49 -5.32
C TRP A 42 -0.52 -14.26 -5.43
N SER A 43 -1.22 -14.40 -4.31
CA SER A 43 -2.60 -13.95 -4.19
C SER A 43 -2.66 -12.42 -4.01
N ILE A 44 -3.85 -11.84 -4.16
CA ILE A 44 -4.07 -10.41 -3.90
C ILE A 44 -3.68 -10.07 -2.45
N ALA A 45 -4.03 -10.92 -1.50
CA ALA A 45 -3.67 -10.75 -0.08
C ALA A 45 -2.15 -10.70 0.12
N GLN A 46 -1.39 -11.58 -0.54
CA GLN A 46 0.07 -11.60 -0.44
C GLN A 46 0.72 -10.38 -1.10
N CYS A 47 0.17 -9.91 -2.23
CA CYS A 47 0.61 -8.66 -2.83
C CYS A 47 0.39 -7.46 -1.89
N LEU A 48 -0.78 -7.37 -1.24
CA LEU A 48 -1.07 -6.32 -0.27
C LEU A 48 -0.16 -6.40 0.96
N GLU A 49 0.06 -7.60 1.51
CA GLU A 49 0.97 -7.81 2.63
C GLU A 49 2.39 -7.33 2.29
N HIS A 50 2.90 -7.67 1.11
CA HIS A 50 4.21 -7.21 0.67
C HIS A 50 4.27 -5.68 0.53
N LEU A 51 3.21 -5.04 0.02
CA LEU A 51 3.13 -3.59 -0.06
C LEU A 51 3.11 -2.94 1.34
N ILE A 52 2.37 -3.50 2.30
CA ILE A 52 2.31 -3.02 3.68
C ILE A 52 3.67 -3.13 4.36
N ILE A 53 4.35 -4.28 4.23
CA ILE A 53 5.70 -4.48 4.78
C ILE A 53 6.67 -3.46 4.16
N SER A 54 6.60 -3.28 2.83
CA SER A 54 7.45 -2.31 2.12
C SER A 54 7.21 -0.87 2.55
N ASP A 55 5.95 -0.50 2.83
CA ASP A 55 5.56 0.82 3.32
C ASP A 55 6.05 1.05 4.77
N GLY A 56 5.86 0.08 5.65
CA GLY A 56 6.37 0.13 7.04
C GLY A 56 7.90 0.24 7.10
N LEU A 57 8.62 -0.44 6.21
CA LEU A 57 10.07 -0.28 6.08
C LEU A 57 10.47 1.13 5.60
N ARG A 58 9.63 1.77 4.78
CA ARG A 58 9.87 3.14 4.29
C ARG A 58 9.76 4.19 5.39
N ILE A 59 8.80 4.04 6.31
CA ILE A 59 8.63 4.95 7.47
C ILE A 59 9.92 5.00 8.29
N ASN A 60 10.52 3.84 8.59
CA ASN A 60 11.78 3.74 9.33
C ASN A 60 12.96 4.44 8.63
N ILE A 61 12.97 4.49 7.29
CA ILE A 61 14.04 5.15 6.52
C ILE A 61 13.84 6.68 6.49
N ILE A 62 12.60 7.15 6.41
CA ILE A 62 12.29 8.59 6.42
C ILE A 62 12.61 9.18 7.80
N GLU A 63 12.22 8.51 8.89
CA GLU A 63 12.56 8.95 10.25
C GLU A 63 14.08 9.07 10.43
N LYS A 64 14.85 8.08 9.97
CA LYS A 64 16.32 8.09 10.00
C LYS A 64 17.00 9.13 9.12
N LYS A 65 16.26 9.78 8.21
CA LYS A 65 16.79 10.87 7.37
C LYS A 65 16.37 12.26 7.86
N ILE A 66 15.43 12.34 8.79
CA ILE A 66 14.95 13.59 9.40
C ILE A 66 15.72 13.89 10.71
N TYR A 67 16.26 12.87 11.37
CA TYR A 67 17.28 12.97 12.41
C TYR A 67 18.68 12.72 11.83
#